data_AF-A0A6J6MV89-F1
#
_entry.id   AF-A0A6J6MV89-F1
#
_cell.length_a   1.000
_cell.length_b   1.000
_cell.length_c   1.000
_cell.angle_alpha   90.00
_cell.angle_beta   90.00
_cell.angle_gamma   90.00
#
_symmetry.space_group_name_H-M   'P 1'
#
loop_
_entity.id
_entity.type
_entity.pdbx_description
1 polymer ?
#
loop_
_entity_poly.entity_id
_entity_poly.type
_entity_poly.pdbx_seq_one_letter_code
_entity_poly.pdbx_strand_id
1 'polypeptide(L)'
;MRTNLIARAACALAIAFIGVGAIGAGRALAHASLEASIPAASSVLETAPPLVVLNFDEDIEVPLSSIQLFDQTGKIVPLGSPTAGGDTTIVQSTVPTIGNGLYAVVWRVTSSDGHVIDGAFSFQVGTAIAGDSAKLLDTVLHGSHAAPVVGRTSGVARFGAFFGASILLGGLFMVMMAGGEAVHGWAARRLLWLGWGLLAVGSLANFGLLGATSKAGSLGDMLDTSLWGDVAGTRTGGLLVARFVLIALFVPVVMFVNRKQAAWWPIAAPFLGLLTIFTFSAAGHSSVAEQAALWIGVDAVHLAFVVLWLGSLVMLAVGGGAWTRDTQFAGAVKGFSRVATIGIPLIIATGFAQTWRLGASLSTLTDTTWGRLLLAKVAIAVLMVTIGAASRWLLSHEGPGALRRLVFTEAVCGIAVLGLAAGLVTQPPTVAPAAKVFTASLTEGGLIAEVSLAPGRVGVNDVHLVVTPSGGSLVPVVSIKATMSLPAQQIFDTEVTLAAEGTNHYSGKVTLPFAGDWVLTITIEPSAGQSVVLSSAVVIP
;
A
#
# COMPACT_ATOMS: atom_id res chain seq x y z
N MET A 1 28.02 -21.79 24.85
CA MET A 1 27.41 -20.81 25.79
C MET A 1 26.96 -19.51 25.09
N ARG A 2 27.82 -18.78 24.37
CA ARG A 2 27.46 -17.51 23.67
C ARG A 2 26.37 -17.65 22.59
N THR A 3 26.35 -18.75 21.83
CA THR A 3 25.37 -19.02 20.76
C THR A 3 23.95 -19.28 21.28
N ASN A 4 23.82 -19.94 22.44
CA ASN A 4 22.52 -20.16 23.09
C ASN A 4 21.94 -18.87 23.66
N LEU A 5 22.79 -17.90 24.01
CA LEU A 5 22.38 -16.57 24.46
C LEU A 5 21.78 -15.75 23.31
N ILE A 6 22.37 -15.82 22.11
CA ILE A 6 21.87 -15.12 20.91
C ILE A 6 20.55 -15.73 20.44
N ALA A 7 20.42 -17.06 20.43
CA ALA A 7 19.15 -17.72 20.08
C ALA A 7 18.04 -17.40 21.11
N ARG A 8 18.37 -17.39 22.40
CA ARG A 8 17.44 -16.98 23.47
C ARG A 8 17.08 -15.50 23.38
N ALA A 9 18.01 -14.63 23.05
CA ALA A 9 17.76 -13.20 22.86
C ALA A 9 16.91 -12.93 21.60
N ALA A 10 17.12 -13.67 20.51
CA ALA A 10 16.31 -13.57 19.29
C ALA A 10 14.88 -14.09 19.52
N CYS A 11 14.71 -15.22 20.23
CA CYS A 11 13.39 -15.68 20.66
C CYS A 11 12.72 -14.70 21.64
N ALA A 12 13.47 -14.13 22.58
CA ALA A 12 12.95 -13.12 23.52
C ALA A 12 12.55 -11.82 22.81
N LEU A 13 13.31 -11.37 21.80
CA LEU A 13 12.94 -10.23 20.95
C LEU A 13 11.71 -10.55 20.09
N ALA A 14 11.60 -11.77 19.55
CA ALA A 14 10.43 -12.20 18.79
C ALA A 14 9.17 -12.33 19.68
N ILE A 15 9.32 -12.72 20.94
CA ILE A 15 8.23 -12.73 21.93
C ILE A 15 7.88 -11.30 22.37
N ALA A 16 8.88 -10.42 22.55
CA ALA A 16 8.66 -9.00 22.82
C ALA A 16 7.96 -8.29 21.64
N PHE A 17 8.22 -8.71 20.39
CA PHE A 17 7.51 -8.27 19.19
C PHE A 17 5.99 -8.52 19.31
N ILE A 18 5.58 -9.64 19.91
CA ILE A 18 4.16 -10.00 20.13
C ILE A 18 3.55 -9.18 21.28
N GLY A 19 4.35 -8.85 22.31
CA GLY A 19 3.85 -8.19 23.53
C GLY A 19 3.79 -6.65 23.49
N VAL A 20 4.58 -5.98 22.66
CA VAL A 20 4.78 -4.52 22.75
C VAL A 20 3.86 -3.71 21.82
N GLY A 21 3.12 -4.35 20.89
CA GLY A 21 2.18 -3.68 19.98
C GLY A 21 0.98 -2.94 20.63
N ALA A 22 0.97 -2.80 21.95
CA ALA A 22 -0.11 -2.16 22.73
C ALA A 22 0.18 -0.71 23.15
N ILE A 23 1.36 -0.13 22.87
CA ILE A 23 1.73 1.20 23.38
C ILE A 23 2.15 2.12 22.23
N GLY A 24 1.16 2.69 21.54
CA GLY A 24 1.38 3.77 20.58
C GLY A 24 0.38 3.73 19.42
N ALA A 25 -0.75 4.42 19.57
CA ALA A 25 -1.65 4.70 18.45
C ALA A 25 -1.06 5.84 17.60
N GLY A 26 0.00 5.54 16.84
CA GLY A 26 0.42 6.39 15.73
C GLY A 26 -0.58 6.24 14.59
N ARG A 27 -0.89 7.33 13.87
CA ARG A 27 -1.71 7.24 12.65
C ARG A 27 -0.98 6.35 11.65
N ALA A 28 -1.59 5.22 11.32
CA ALA A 28 -1.16 4.34 10.25
C ALA A 28 -1.43 5.03 8.90
N LEU A 29 -0.47 5.83 8.43
CA LEU A 29 -0.48 6.40 7.10
C LEU A 29 0.14 5.39 6.14
N ALA A 30 -0.71 4.80 5.33
CA ALA A 30 -0.27 4.08 4.15
C ALA A 30 -1.37 4.16 3.12
N HIS A 31 -0.98 4.61 1.93
CA HIS A 31 -1.81 4.87 0.76
C HIS A 31 -2.58 6.18 0.86
N ALA A 32 -2.52 6.94 -0.24
CA ALA A 32 -3.16 8.23 -0.40
C ALA A 32 -4.65 8.11 -0.12
N SER A 33 -5.06 8.67 1.00
CA SER A 33 -6.46 8.83 1.32
C SER A 33 -6.93 10.19 0.82
N LEU A 34 -8.09 10.20 0.15
CA LEU A 34 -8.70 11.46 -0.26
C LEU A 34 -9.16 12.19 1.01
N GLU A 35 -8.51 13.32 1.31
CA GLU A 35 -8.86 14.16 2.46
C GLU A 35 -10.02 15.10 2.14
N ALA A 36 -10.03 15.68 0.95
CA ALA A 36 -11.03 16.64 0.51
C ALA A 36 -11.19 16.68 -1.02
N SER A 37 -12.33 17.20 -1.49
CA SER A 37 -12.59 17.41 -2.91
C SER A 37 -13.37 18.70 -3.16
N ILE A 38 -13.20 19.25 -4.37
CA ILE A 38 -14.01 20.33 -4.93
C ILE A 38 -14.49 19.85 -6.31
N PRO A 39 -15.80 19.75 -6.58
CA PRO A 39 -16.91 19.88 -5.65
C PRO A 39 -16.79 18.92 -4.46
N ALA A 40 -17.35 19.32 -3.31
CA ALA A 40 -17.42 18.41 -2.18
C ALA A 40 -18.33 17.22 -2.51
N ALA A 41 -18.01 16.05 -1.95
CA ALA A 41 -18.82 14.86 -2.10
C ALA A 41 -20.26 15.11 -1.64
N SER A 42 -21.22 14.68 -2.46
CA SER A 42 -22.67 14.86 -2.28
C SER A 42 -23.15 16.32 -2.23
N SER A 43 -22.33 17.28 -2.67
CA SER A 43 -22.74 18.69 -2.71
C SER A 43 -23.73 18.99 -3.83
N VAL A 44 -24.55 20.03 -3.62
CA VAL A 44 -25.41 20.64 -4.64
C VAL A 44 -24.89 22.05 -4.92
N LEU A 45 -24.48 22.29 -6.16
CA LEU A 45 -23.89 23.55 -6.60
C LEU A 45 -24.91 24.37 -7.40
N GLU A 46 -24.98 25.68 -7.16
CA GLU A 46 -25.84 26.57 -7.96
C GLU A 46 -25.37 26.67 -9.42
N THR A 47 -24.06 26.62 -9.62
CA THR A 47 -23.42 26.72 -10.95
C THR A 47 -22.39 25.61 -11.14
N ALA A 48 -22.15 25.25 -12.40
CA ALA A 48 -21.16 24.24 -12.76
C ALA A 48 -19.77 24.64 -12.23
N PRO A 49 -19.04 23.72 -11.57
CA PRO A 49 -17.70 24.00 -11.08
C PRO A 49 -16.74 24.15 -12.27
N PRO A 50 -15.75 25.06 -12.20
CA PRO A 50 -14.75 25.19 -13.27
C PRO A 50 -13.70 24.06 -13.25
N LEU A 51 -13.54 23.41 -12.09
CA LEU A 51 -12.52 22.39 -11.82
C LEU A 51 -13.12 21.27 -10.97
N VAL A 52 -12.62 20.05 -11.18
CA VAL A 52 -12.61 19.01 -10.16
C VAL A 52 -11.22 19.03 -9.52
N VAL A 53 -11.15 19.11 -8.19
CA VAL A 53 -9.93 19.12 -7.38
C VAL A 53 -10.03 18.01 -6.35
N LEU A 54 -8.97 17.23 -6.22
CA LEU A 54 -8.83 16.13 -5.27
C LEU A 54 -7.59 16.40 -4.41
N ASN A 55 -7.75 16.45 -3.10
CA ASN A 55 -6.65 16.64 -2.15
C ASN A 55 -6.41 15.36 -1.34
N PHE A 56 -5.16 14.92 -1.30
CA PHE A 56 -4.74 13.68 -0.64
C PHE A 56 -3.79 13.97 0.54
N ASP A 57 -3.62 12.98 1.41
CA ASP A 57 -2.70 13.03 2.55
C ASP A 57 -1.24 12.68 2.19
N GLU A 58 -0.95 12.39 0.92
CA GLU A 58 0.39 12.13 0.40
C GLU A 58 0.57 12.54 -1.07
N ASP A 59 1.82 12.57 -1.52
CA ASP A 59 2.19 12.95 -2.88
C ASP A 59 1.67 11.97 -3.95
N ILE A 60 1.16 12.54 -5.04
CA ILE A 60 0.57 11.82 -6.19
C ILE A 60 1.42 11.97 -7.46
N GLU A 61 1.59 10.85 -8.16
CA GLU A 61 2.18 10.75 -9.50
C GLU A 61 1.15 11.14 -10.56
N VAL A 62 0.95 12.45 -10.76
CA VAL A 62 -0.03 13.04 -11.70
C VAL A 62 -0.05 12.44 -13.11
N PRO A 63 1.10 12.09 -13.75
CA PRO A 63 1.08 11.49 -15.09
C PRO A 63 0.32 10.16 -15.18
N LEU A 64 0.14 9.46 -14.05
CA LEU A 64 -0.61 8.21 -13.95
C LEU A 64 -2.00 8.39 -13.30
N SER A 65 -2.49 9.63 -13.21
CA SER A 65 -3.81 9.95 -12.66
C SER A 65 -4.87 10.00 -13.75
N SER A 66 -6.09 9.60 -13.40
CA SER A 66 -7.28 9.68 -14.23
C SER A 66 -8.42 10.28 -13.41
N ILE A 67 -9.08 11.30 -13.95
CA ILE A 67 -10.33 11.85 -13.40
C ILE A 67 -11.36 11.77 -14.51
N GLN A 68 -12.47 11.09 -14.24
CA GLN A 68 -13.58 10.93 -15.17
C GLN A 68 -14.84 11.50 -14.54
N LEU A 69 -15.56 12.29 -15.33
CA LEU A 69 -16.87 12.82 -14.95
C LEU A 69 -17.95 12.05 -15.70
N PHE A 70 -18.99 11.63 -15.01
CA PHE A 70 -20.15 10.96 -15.57
C PHE A 70 -21.40 11.80 -15.31
N ASP A 71 -22.28 11.90 -16.30
CA ASP A 71 -23.61 12.48 -16.12
C ASP A 71 -24.59 11.48 -15.50
N GLN A 72 -25.81 11.95 -15.21
CA GLN A 72 -26.90 11.15 -14.63
C GLN A 72 -27.31 9.90 -15.45
N THR A 73 -26.90 9.81 -16.72
CA THR A 73 -27.15 8.64 -17.58
C THR A 73 -26.00 7.63 -17.57
N GLY A 74 -24.92 7.93 -16.84
CA GLY A 74 -23.69 7.14 -16.83
C GLY A 74 -22.79 7.40 -18.05
N LYS A 75 -23.02 8.49 -18.79
CA LYS A 75 -22.19 8.86 -19.94
C LYS A 75 -21.02 9.74 -19.50
N ILE A 76 -19.84 9.45 -20.05
CA ILE A 76 -18.63 10.24 -19.79
C ILE A 76 -18.80 11.66 -20.34
N VAL A 77 -18.55 12.63 -19.47
CA VAL A 77 -18.33 14.04 -19.79
C VAL A 77 -16.81 14.27 -19.86
N PRO A 78 -16.27 14.68 -21.03
CA PRO A 78 -14.83 14.82 -21.20
C PRO A 78 -14.28 15.98 -20.37
N LEU A 79 -13.39 15.66 -19.43
CA LEU A 79 -12.60 16.65 -18.68
C LEU A 79 -11.30 16.97 -19.40
N GLY A 80 -10.64 18.06 -19.00
CA GLY A 80 -9.23 18.27 -19.31
C GLY A 80 -8.34 17.23 -18.66
N SER A 81 -7.13 17.03 -19.20
CA SER A 81 -6.15 16.11 -18.62
C SER A 81 -5.81 16.49 -17.17
N PRO A 82 -5.63 15.50 -16.27
CA PRO A 82 -5.21 15.78 -14.89
C PRO A 82 -3.88 16.54 -14.81
N THR A 83 -3.83 17.53 -13.94
CA THR A 83 -2.64 18.32 -13.64
C THR A 83 -2.43 18.43 -12.13
N ALA A 84 -1.19 18.73 -11.73
CA ALA A 84 -0.89 19.05 -10.34
C ALA A 84 -1.61 20.36 -9.93
N GLY A 85 -1.99 20.43 -8.66
CA GLY A 85 -2.52 21.64 -8.04
C GLY A 85 -1.42 22.62 -7.63
N GLY A 86 -1.63 23.30 -6.50
CA GLY A 86 -0.61 24.15 -5.87
C GLY A 86 0.62 23.37 -5.37
N ASP A 87 0.46 22.07 -5.13
CA ASP A 87 1.50 21.11 -4.74
C ASP A 87 1.23 19.70 -5.32
N THR A 88 2.02 18.71 -4.89
CA THR A 88 1.98 17.32 -5.35
C THR A 88 0.92 16.46 -4.68
N THR A 89 0.24 16.94 -3.63
CA THR A 89 -0.86 16.19 -2.98
C THR A 89 -2.22 16.52 -3.61
N ILE A 90 -2.26 17.52 -4.49
CA ILE A 90 -3.48 17.97 -5.17
C ILE A 90 -3.45 17.57 -6.65
N VAL A 91 -4.52 16.92 -7.11
CA VAL A 91 -4.78 16.63 -8.53
C VAL A 91 -6.04 17.35 -8.96
N GLN A 92 -6.00 18.02 -10.10
CA GLN A 92 -7.15 18.75 -10.64
C GLN A 92 -7.38 18.51 -12.13
N SER A 93 -8.61 18.72 -12.59
CA SER A 93 -8.99 18.64 -14.00
C SER A 93 -10.02 19.70 -14.33
N THR A 94 -9.91 20.30 -15.52
CA THR A 94 -10.87 21.31 -15.98
C THR A 94 -12.19 20.68 -16.37
N VAL A 95 -13.28 21.33 -15.96
CA VAL A 95 -14.64 20.89 -16.25
C VAL A 95 -15.19 21.76 -17.39
N PRO A 96 -15.70 21.16 -18.48
CA PRO A 96 -16.37 21.92 -19.52
C PRO A 96 -17.67 22.51 -18.99
N THR A 97 -18.32 23.38 -19.75
CA THR A 97 -19.67 23.84 -19.38
C THR A 97 -20.63 22.65 -19.35
N ILE A 98 -21.14 22.34 -18.16
CA ILE A 98 -22.13 21.29 -17.91
C ILE A 98 -23.46 21.90 -17.48
N GLY A 99 -24.57 21.23 -17.79
CA GLY A 99 -25.91 21.67 -17.43
C GLY A 99 -26.31 21.25 -16.02
N ASN A 100 -27.53 21.60 -15.62
CA ASN A 100 -28.11 21.12 -14.37
C ASN A 100 -28.28 19.60 -14.40
N GLY A 101 -27.98 18.91 -13.29
CA GLY A 101 -28.00 17.45 -13.25
C GLY A 101 -27.24 16.85 -12.08
N LEU A 102 -27.43 15.54 -11.90
CA LEU A 102 -26.59 14.69 -11.04
C LEU A 102 -25.35 14.24 -11.83
N TYR A 103 -24.19 14.30 -11.18
CA TYR A 103 -22.90 13.90 -11.74
C TYR A 103 -22.16 12.98 -10.78
N ALA A 104 -21.30 12.13 -11.34
CA ALA A 104 -20.36 11.31 -10.58
C ALA A 104 -18.92 11.54 -11.06
N VAL A 105 -18.02 11.80 -10.12
CA VAL A 105 -16.58 11.83 -10.34
C VAL A 105 -16.05 10.45 -9.97
N VAL A 106 -15.38 9.79 -10.92
CA VAL A 106 -14.58 8.59 -10.68
C VAL A 106 -13.13 8.98 -10.88
N TRP A 107 -12.29 8.71 -9.89
CA TRP A 107 -10.89 9.05 -9.95
C TRP A 107 -10.01 7.84 -9.68
N ARG A 108 -8.80 7.94 -10.21
CA ARG A 108 -7.71 7.03 -9.97
C ARG A 108 -6.43 7.83 -9.89
N VAL A 109 -5.65 7.58 -8.87
CA VAL A 109 -4.35 8.22 -8.67
C VAL A 109 -3.32 7.17 -8.31
N THR A 110 -2.07 7.47 -8.62
CA THR A 110 -0.93 6.63 -8.20
C THR A 110 -0.16 7.40 -7.14
N SER A 111 -0.04 6.83 -5.94
CA SER A 111 0.84 7.36 -4.90
C SER A 111 2.30 7.38 -5.36
N SER A 112 3.09 8.30 -4.81
CA SER A 112 4.54 8.31 -4.93
C SER A 112 5.25 7.03 -4.45
N ASP A 113 4.57 6.15 -3.71
CA ASP A 113 5.06 4.80 -3.37
C ASP A 113 4.70 3.71 -4.41
N GLY A 114 4.06 4.10 -5.52
CA GLY A 114 3.70 3.24 -6.64
C GLY A 114 2.40 2.44 -6.48
N HIS A 115 1.59 2.70 -5.44
CA HIS A 115 0.26 2.11 -5.32
C HIS A 115 -0.80 2.92 -6.02
N VAL A 116 -1.69 2.21 -6.72
CA VAL A 116 -2.82 2.81 -7.42
C VAL A 116 -4.04 2.75 -6.52
N ILE A 117 -4.70 3.88 -6.34
CA ILE A 117 -5.89 4.05 -5.49
C ILE A 117 -6.97 4.66 -6.37
N ASP A 118 -8.20 4.22 -6.16
CA ASP A 118 -9.36 4.71 -6.87
C ASP A 118 -10.51 5.01 -5.90
N GLY A 119 -11.44 5.81 -6.37
CA GLY A 119 -12.63 6.17 -5.62
C GLY A 119 -13.62 6.92 -6.48
N ALA A 120 -14.78 7.18 -5.90
CA ALA A 120 -15.81 7.95 -6.56
C ALA A 120 -16.67 8.74 -5.57
N PHE A 121 -17.21 9.85 -6.03
CA PHE A 121 -18.23 10.62 -5.32
C PHE A 121 -19.19 11.26 -6.31
N SER A 122 -20.39 11.60 -5.86
CA SER A 122 -21.38 12.33 -6.68
C SER A 122 -21.49 13.78 -6.25
N PHE A 123 -21.95 14.66 -7.15
CA PHE A 123 -22.39 16.02 -6.84
C PHE A 123 -23.53 16.41 -7.79
N GLN A 124 -24.23 17.50 -7.51
CA GLN A 124 -25.31 18.01 -8.36
C GLN A 124 -25.06 19.46 -8.76
N VAL A 125 -25.59 19.86 -9.92
CA VAL A 125 -25.59 21.24 -10.41
C VAL A 125 -27.03 21.70 -10.64
N GLY A 126 -27.36 22.91 -10.17
CA GLY A 126 -28.68 23.50 -10.27
C GLY A 126 -29.62 23.05 -9.16
N THR A 127 -30.85 22.69 -9.52
CA THR A 127 -31.86 22.24 -8.56
C THR A 127 -31.52 20.84 -8.06
N ALA A 128 -31.63 20.62 -6.74
CA ALA A 128 -31.53 19.29 -6.18
C ALA A 128 -32.54 18.36 -6.88
N ILE A 129 -32.03 17.34 -7.56
CA ILE A 129 -32.84 16.34 -8.25
C ILE A 129 -32.96 15.15 -7.30
N ALA A 130 -34.18 14.65 -7.11
CA ALA A 130 -34.42 13.33 -6.54
C ALA A 130 -33.87 12.25 -7.48
N GLY A 131 -32.55 12.10 -7.51
CA GLY A 131 -31.81 11.12 -8.28
C GLY A 131 -31.12 10.14 -7.34
N ASP A 132 -31.07 8.86 -7.74
CA ASP A 132 -30.40 7.82 -6.95
C ASP A 132 -28.88 7.88 -7.19
N SER A 133 -28.20 8.75 -6.44
CA SER A 133 -26.73 8.91 -6.47
C SER A 133 -25.99 7.61 -6.17
N ALA A 134 -26.55 6.77 -5.30
CA ALA A 134 -25.98 5.45 -5.01
C ALA A 134 -26.05 4.53 -6.23
N LYS A 135 -27.17 4.52 -6.96
CA LYS A 135 -27.29 3.77 -8.22
C LYS A 135 -26.38 4.30 -9.32
N LEU A 136 -26.20 5.62 -9.43
CA LEU A 136 -25.25 6.19 -10.39
C LEU A 136 -23.82 5.75 -10.06
N LEU A 137 -23.40 5.87 -8.80
CA LEU A 137 -22.09 5.44 -8.33
C LEU A 137 -21.85 3.94 -8.58
N ASP A 138 -22.83 3.10 -8.26
CA ASP A 138 -22.76 1.67 -8.56
C ASP A 138 -22.55 1.44 -10.07
N THR A 139 -23.34 2.11 -10.91
CA THR A 139 -23.24 1.98 -12.38
C THR A 139 -21.86 2.38 -12.91
N VAL A 140 -21.27 3.48 -12.44
CA VAL A 140 -19.99 4.01 -12.97
C VAL A 140 -18.76 3.37 -12.34
N LEU A 141 -18.90 2.75 -11.16
CA LEU A 141 -17.83 1.98 -10.52
C LEU A 141 -17.67 0.59 -11.16
N HIS A 142 -18.65 0.10 -11.91
CA HIS A 142 -18.48 -1.13 -12.68
C HIS A 142 -17.39 -0.95 -13.75
N GLY A 143 -16.26 -1.63 -13.57
CA GLY A 143 -15.09 -1.54 -14.46
C GLY A 143 -14.11 -0.43 -14.11
N SER A 144 -14.31 0.29 -12.99
CA SER A 144 -13.35 1.29 -12.51
C SER A 144 -12.08 0.66 -11.97
N HIS A 145 -12.10 -0.61 -11.53
CA HIS A 145 -10.95 -1.35 -11.00
C HIS A 145 -10.17 -2.11 -12.08
N ALA A 146 -8.84 -2.18 -11.94
CA ALA A 146 -8.04 -3.08 -12.75
C ALA A 146 -8.47 -4.55 -12.55
N ALA A 147 -8.35 -5.38 -13.59
CA ALA A 147 -8.75 -6.77 -13.49
C ALA A 147 -8.00 -7.47 -12.33
N PRO A 148 -8.66 -8.27 -11.46
CA PRO A 148 -8.02 -8.88 -10.28
C PRO A 148 -6.76 -9.70 -10.57
N VAL A 149 -6.64 -10.20 -11.81
CA VAL A 149 -5.47 -10.92 -12.28
C VAL A 149 -4.22 -10.03 -12.42
N VAL A 150 -4.38 -8.73 -12.68
CA VAL A 150 -3.28 -7.75 -12.74
C VAL A 150 -2.59 -7.66 -11.38
N GLY A 151 -3.36 -7.47 -10.30
CA GLY A 151 -2.83 -7.44 -8.93
C GLY A 151 -2.14 -8.75 -8.53
N ARG A 152 -2.74 -9.91 -8.84
CA ARG A 152 -2.09 -11.22 -8.58
C ARG A 152 -0.78 -11.38 -9.34
N THR A 153 -0.75 -10.96 -10.60
CA THR A 153 0.45 -11.04 -11.45
C THR A 153 1.52 -10.07 -10.97
N SER A 154 1.14 -8.90 -10.45
CA SER A 154 2.06 -7.95 -9.80
C SER A 154 2.73 -8.59 -8.58
N GLY A 155 1.97 -9.27 -7.72
CA GLY A 155 2.52 -10.04 -6.60
C GLY A 155 3.53 -11.11 -7.05
N VAL A 156 3.23 -11.88 -8.10
CA VAL A 156 4.14 -12.89 -8.68
C VAL A 156 5.39 -12.24 -9.28
N ALA A 157 5.25 -11.13 -10.00
CA ALA A 157 6.36 -10.38 -10.58
C ALA A 157 7.30 -9.82 -9.50
N ARG A 158 6.74 -9.26 -8.41
CA ARG A 158 7.49 -8.80 -7.24
C ARG A 158 8.24 -9.95 -6.57
N PHE A 159 7.57 -11.09 -6.37
CA PHE A 159 8.22 -12.30 -5.85
C PHE A 159 9.40 -12.72 -6.74
N GLY A 160 9.19 -12.78 -8.06
CA GLY A 160 10.25 -13.09 -9.03
C GLY A 160 11.44 -12.13 -8.92
N ALA A 161 11.17 -10.82 -8.80
CA ALA A 161 12.22 -9.80 -8.65
C ALA A 161 13.01 -9.97 -7.34
N PHE A 162 12.32 -10.10 -6.20
CA PHE A 162 12.98 -10.30 -4.90
C PHE A 162 13.74 -11.62 -4.83
N PHE A 163 13.16 -12.69 -5.38
CA PHE A 163 13.79 -14.01 -5.37
C PHE A 163 14.99 -14.07 -6.33
N GLY A 164 14.87 -13.44 -7.49
CA GLY A 164 15.96 -13.24 -8.43
C GLY A 164 17.13 -12.47 -7.81
N ALA A 165 16.84 -11.34 -7.14
CA ALA A 165 17.84 -10.58 -6.39
C ALA A 165 18.48 -11.43 -5.26
N SER A 166 17.68 -12.21 -4.52
CA SER A 166 18.16 -13.14 -3.49
C SER A 166 19.18 -14.12 -4.05
N ILE A 167 18.83 -14.85 -5.12
CA ILE A 167 19.71 -15.82 -5.76
C ILE A 167 20.97 -15.14 -6.33
N LEU A 168 20.82 -14.01 -7.02
CA LEU A 168 21.93 -13.33 -7.68
C LEU A 168 22.92 -12.76 -6.65
N LEU A 169 22.45 -11.91 -5.75
CA LEU A 169 23.31 -11.18 -4.82
C LEU A 169 23.82 -12.09 -3.69
N GLY A 170 22.94 -12.90 -3.09
CA GLY A 170 23.36 -13.89 -2.09
C GLY A 170 24.21 -15.00 -2.71
N GLY A 171 23.98 -15.35 -3.97
CA GLY A 171 24.84 -16.24 -4.74
C GLY A 171 26.24 -15.67 -4.93
N LEU A 172 26.36 -14.44 -5.46
CA LEU A 172 27.65 -13.77 -5.64
C LEU A 172 28.41 -13.61 -4.31
N PHE A 173 27.71 -13.30 -3.23
CA PHE A 173 28.27 -13.27 -1.89
C PHE A 173 28.82 -14.64 -1.45
N MET A 174 28.06 -15.71 -1.66
CA MET A 174 28.51 -17.06 -1.32
C MET A 174 29.73 -17.48 -2.16
N VAL A 175 29.74 -17.09 -3.44
CA VAL A 175 30.87 -17.30 -4.35
C VAL A 175 32.14 -16.58 -3.86
N MET A 176 31.99 -15.34 -3.39
CA MET A 176 33.07 -14.55 -2.80
C MET A 176 33.63 -15.20 -1.53
N MET A 177 32.74 -15.67 -0.65
CA MET A 177 33.13 -16.35 0.59
C MET A 177 33.83 -17.69 0.36
N ALA A 178 33.58 -18.34 -0.77
CA ALA A 178 34.18 -19.62 -1.13
C ALA A 178 35.55 -19.53 -1.82
N GLY A 179 36.17 -18.34 -1.89
CA GLY A 179 37.52 -18.18 -2.43
C GLY A 179 37.64 -18.43 -3.94
N GLY A 180 36.50 -18.45 -4.65
CA GLY A 180 36.40 -18.53 -6.09
C GLY A 180 36.70 -19.88 -6.76
N GLU A 181 37.49 -20.76 -6.16
CA GLU A 181 37.83 -22.06 -6.75
C GLU A 181 36.78 -23.15 -6.51
N ALA A 182 36.06 -23.12 -5.38
CA ALA A 182 34.99 -24.07 -5.06
C ALA A 182 33.70 -23.94 -5.94
N VAL A 183 33.66 -22.96 -6.84
CA VAL A 183 32.48 -22.57 -7.64
C VAL A 183 32.63 -22.96 -9.12
N HIS A 184 33.63 -23.76 -9.48
CA HIS A 184 33.78 -24.28 -10.85
C HIS A 184 32.62 -25.18 -11.34
N GLY A 185 31.62 -25.44 -10.48
CA GLY A 185 30.41 -26.15 -10.87
C GLY A 185 29.49 -25.31 -11.78
N TRP A 186 29.17 -25.86 -12.96
CA TRP A 186 28.14 -25.33 -13.87
C TRP A 186 26.82 -24.96 -13.18
N ALA A 187 26.47 -25.65 -12.09
CA ALA A 187 25.26 -25.41 -11.31
C ALA A 187 25.22 -24.02 -10.66
N ALA A 188 26.34 -23.55 -10.08
CA ALA A 188 26.39 -22.24 -9.42
C ALA A 188 26.18 -21.10 -10.42
N ARG A 189 26.88 -21.17 -11.57
CA ARG A 189 26.72 -20.19 -12.64
C ARG A 189 25.32 -20.21 -13.26
N ARG A 190 24.70 -21.39 -13.40
CA ARG A 190 23.29 -21.49 -13.85
C ARG A 190 22.33 -20.83 -12.85
N LEU A 191 22.55 -21.00 -11.55
CA LEU A 191 21.73 -20.32 -10.54
C LEU A 191 21.91 -18.81 -10.58
N LEU A 192 23.14 -18.29 -10.76
CA LEU A 192 23.35 -16.85 -10.93
C LEU A 192 22.61 -16.29 -12.15
N TRP A 193 22.63 -16.99 -13.28
CA TRP A 193 21.86 -16.61 -14.47
C TRP A 193 20.35 -16.72 -14.27
N LEU A 194 19.88 -17.73 -13.54
CA LEU A 194 18.47 -17.83 -13.13
C LEU A 194 18.07 -16.64 -12.25
N GLY A 195 18.90 -16.28 -11.26
CA GLY A 195 18.67 -15.12 -10.40
C GLY A 195 18.62 -13.82 -11.20
N TRP A 196 19.56 -13.64 -12.12
CA TRP A 196 19.58 -12.52 -13.07
C TRP A 196 18.31 -12.47 -13.92
N GLY A 197 17.90 -13.60 -14.52
CA GLY A 197 16.72 -13.69 -15.37
C GLY A 197 15.43 -13.41 -14.62
N LEU A 198 15.27 -13.96 -13.41
CA LEU A 198 14.12 -13.69 -12.54
C LEU A 198 14.06 -12.22 -12.11
N LEU A 199 15.20 -11.61 -11.78
CA LEU A 199 15.28 -10.20 -11.45
C LEU A 199 14.89 -9.31 -12.65
N ALA A 200 15.36 -9.64 -13.85
CA ALA A 200 15.03 -8.95 -15.10
C ALA A 200 13.55 -9.06 -15.45
N VAL A 201 13.03 -10.28 -15.56
CA VAL A 201 11.64 -10.54 -15.94
C VAL A 201 10.68 -10.00 -14.88
N GLY A 202 10.97 -10.20 -13.60
CA GLY A 202 10.14 -9.68 -12.52
C GLY A 202 10.11 -8.15 -12.47
N SER A 203 11.24 -7.48 -12.73
CA SER A 203 11.28 -6.01 -12.77
C SER A 203 10.57 -5.45 -14.00
N LEU A 204 10.72 -6.11 -15.17
CA LEU A 204 10.04 -5.70 -16.40
C LEU A 204 8.52 -5.89 -16.31
N ALA A 205 8.07 -7.02 -15.77
CA ALA A 205 6.65 -7.26 -15.54
C ALA A 205 6.06 -6.23 -14.58
N ASN A 206 6.75 -5.90 -13.47
CA ASN A 206 6.30 -4.84 -12.56
C ASN A 206 6.18 -3.47 -13.24
N PHE A 207 7.12 -3.13 -14.12
CA PHE A 207 7.08 -1.87 -14.88
C PHE A 207 5.82 -1.78 -15.75
N GLY A 208 5.52 -2.81 -16.54
CA GLY A 208 4.31 -2.85 -17.36
C GLY A 208 3.02 -2.91 -16.52
N LEU A 209 3.02 -3.71 -15.46
CA LEU A 209 1.84 -3.88 -14.59
C LEU A 209 1.49 -2.60 -13.83
N LEU A 210 2.45 -1.72 -13.55
CA LEU A 210 2.16 -0.41 -13.00
C LEU A 210 1.27 0.40 -13.95
N GLY A 211 1.65 0.50 -15.24
CA GLY A 211 0.83 1.18 -16.25
C GLY A 211 -0.54 0.51 -16.45
N ALA A 212 -0.59 -0.83 -16.50
CA ALA A 212 -1.85 -1.56 -16.60
C ALA A 212 -2.79 -1.27 -15.41
N THR A 213 -2.23 -1.18 -14.20
CA THR A 213 -3.01 -0.87 -12.99
C THR A 213 -3.49 0.59 -13.01
N SER A 214 -2.64 1.54 -13.40
CA SER A 214 -2.98 2.97 -13.41
C SER A 214 -4.13 3.34 -14.34
N LYS A 215 -4.42 2.54 -15.39
CA LYS A 215 -5.56 2.79 -16.31
C LYS A 215 -6.77 1.86 -16.17
N ALA A 216 -6.84 1.05 -15.12
CA ALA A 216 -7.89 0.04 -14.92
C ALA A 216 -7.88 -1.06 -15.99
N GLY A 217 -6.69 -1.37 -16.48
CA GLY A 217 -6.50 -2.29 -17.58
C GLY A 217 -6.60 -3.78 -17.20
N SER A 218 -6.36 -4.55 -18.24
CA SER A 218 -6.16 -5.99 -18.25
C SER A 218 -4.66 -6.34 -18.22
N LEU A 219 -4.33 -7.63 -18.25
CA LEU A 219 -2.93 -8.05 -18.40
C LEU A 219 -2.31 -7.64 -19.75
N GLY A 220 -3.11 -7.50 -20.80
CA GLY A 220 -2.59 -7.11 -22.12
C GLY A 220 -1.96 -5.72 -22.09
N ASP A 221 -2.49 -4.84 -21.24
CA ASP A 221 -2.05 -3.46 -21.10
C ASP A 221 -0.66 -3.32 -20.47
N MET A 222 -0.09 -4.39 -19.90
CA MET A 222 1.29 -4.35 -19.40
C MET A 222 2.32 -4.18 -20.55
N LEU A 223 1.92 -4.51 -21.77
CA LEU A 223 2.73 -4.37 -22.99
C LEU A 223 2.41 -3.09 -23.77
N ASP A 224 1.51 -2.25 -23.26
CA ASP A 224 1.11 -1.00 -23.90
C ASP A 224 2.22 0.05 -23.78
N THR A 225 3.01 0.20 -24.83
CA THR A 225 4.19 1.08 -24.82
C THR A 225 3.84 2.55 -24.74
N SER A 226 2.60 2.96 -25.03
CA SER A 226 2.21 4.38 -24.88
C SER A 226 2.23 4.82 -23.42
N LEU A 227 2.05 3.87 -22.47
CA LEU A 227 2.07 4.14 -21.03
C LEU A 227 3.49 4.18 -20.46
N TRP A 228 4.48 3.67 -21.18
CA TRP A 228 5.82 3.45 -20.61
C TRP A 228 6.57 4.76 -20.35
N GLY A 229 6.28 5.82 -21.12
CA GLY A 229 6.79 7.16 -20.86
C GLY A 229 6.29 7.71 -19.54
N ASP A 230 4.98 7.62 -19.30
CA ASP A 230 4.35 8.09 -18.06
C ASP A 230 4.83 7.27 -16.87
N VAL A 231 4.90 5.94 -17.02
CA VAL A 231 5.46 5.06 -15.98
C VAL A 231 6.90 5.44 -15.66
N ALA A 232 7.78 5.58 -16.66
CA ALA A 232 9.18 5.95 -16.45
C ALA A 232 9.35 7.34 -15.81
N GLY A 233 8.39 8.24 -16.03
CA GLY A 233 8.36 9.58 -15.42
C GLY A 233 8.05 9.57 -13.93
N THR A 234 7.42 8.51 -13.42
CA THR A 234 7.16 8.37 -11.98
C THR A 234 8.41 8.00 -11.19
N ARG A 235 8.40 8.24 -9.88
CA ARG A 235 9.47 7.82 -8.97
C ARG A 235 9.74 6.32 -9.04
N THR A 236 8.68 5.51 -8.95
CA THR A 236 8.76 4.05 -8.97
C THR A 236 9.25 3.53 -10.31
N GLY A 237 8.74 4.06 -11.43
CA GLY A 237 9.20 3.68 -12.76
C GLY A 237 10.63 4.12 -13.04
N GLY A 238 11.04 5.31 -12.61
CA GLY A 238 12.43 5.77 -12.69
C GLY A 238 13.41 4.87 -11.95
N LEU A 239 13.05 4.39 -10.76
CA LEU A 239 13.85 3.41 -10.00
C LEU A 239 13.89 2.03 -10.69
N LEU A 240 12.82 1.61 -11.36
CA LEU A 240 12.81 0.41 -12.19
C LEU A 240 13.72 0.56 -13.43
N VAL A 241 13.72 1.73 -14.07
CA VAL A 241 14.63 2.05 -15.19
C VAL A 241 16.08 1.99 -14.73
N ALA A 242 16.41 2.62 -13.59
CA ALA A 242 17.74 2.52 -12.98
C ALA A 242 18.10 1.05 -12.69
N ARG A 243 17.15 0.23 -12.22
CA ARG A 243 17.36 -1.19 -11.97
C ARG A 243 17.66 -1.97 -13.26
N PHE A 244 17.06 -1.64 -14.41
CA PHE A 244 17.41 -2.28 -15.69
C PHE A 244 18.86 -2.03 -16.08
N VAL A 245 19.38 -0.82 -15.83
CA VAL A 245 20.80 -0.51 -16.03
C VAL A 245 21.68 -1.37 -15.12
N LEU A 246 21.34 -1.47 -13.83
CA LEU A 246 22.07 -2.30 -12.87
C LEU A 246 22.05 -3.79 -13.26
N ILE A 247 20.90 -4.30 -13.71
CA ILE A 247 20.74 -5.68 -14.22
C ILE A 247 21.66 -5.92 -15.42
N ALA A 248 21.74 -4.98 -16.36
CA ALA A 248 22.67 -5.07 -17.49
C ALA A 248 24.14 -5.10 -17.02
N LEU A 249 24.50 -4.29 -16.01
CA LEU A 249 25.85 -4.26 -15.43
C LEU A 249 26.22 -5.55 -14.67
N PHE A 250 25.26 -6.37 -14.25
CA PHE A 250 25.54 -7.69 -13.67
C PHE A 250 25.94 -8.74 -14.72
N VAL A 251 25.65 -8.56 -16.01
CA VAL A 251 26.03 -9.49 -17.08
C VAL A 251 27.54 -9.79 -17.06
N PRO A 252 28.44 -8.79 -17.13
CA PRO A 252 29.89 -9.06 -17.05
C PRO A 252 30.28 -9.65 -15.69
N VAL A 253 29.63 -9.26 -14.59
CA VAL A 253 29.92 -9.83 -13.26
C VAL A 253 29.70 -11.34 -13.28
N VAL A 254 28.54 -11.81 -13.76
CA VAL A 254 28.20 -13.24 -13.80
C VAL A 254 29.05 -14.00 -14.84
N MET A 255 29.38 -13.38 -15.99
CA MET A 255 30.25 -14.00 -17.01
C MET A 255 31.67 -14.22 -16.50
N PHE A 256 32.22 -13.25 -15.77
CA PHE A 256 33.63 -13.21 -15.37
C PHE A 256 33.88 -13.57 -13.91
N VAL A 257 32.84 -13.89 -13.13
CA VAL A 257 32.99 -14.35 -11.74
C VAL A 257 34.03 -15.48 -11.66
N ASN A 258 34.98 -15.32 -10.72
CA ASN A 258 36.13 -16.21 -10.47
C ASN A 258 37.12 -16.42 -11.62
N ARG A 259 37.06 -15.61 -12.69
CA ARG A 259 38.16 -15.58 -13.65
C ARG A 259 39.31 -14.75 -13.07
N LYS A 260 40.54 -15.29 -13.12
CA LYS A 260 41.76 -14.61 -12.63
C LYS A 260 41.95 -13.19 -13.21
N GLN A 261 41.48 -12.98 -14.45
CA GLN A 261 41.56 -11.70 -15.16
C GLN A 261 40.55 -10.65 -14.66
N ALA A 262 39.59 -11.03 -13.82
CA ALA A 262 38.47 -10.18 -13.40
C ALA A 262 38.57 -9.78 -11.92
N ALA A 263 39.75 -9.30 -11.48
CA ALA A 263 39.95 -8.84 -10.10
C ALA A 263 39.01 -7.70 -9.65
N TRP A 264 38.28 -7.09 -10.58
CA TRP A 264 37.30 -6.02 -10.34
C TRP A 264 35.95 -6.53 -9.80
N TRP A 265 35.55 -7.78 -10.07
CA TRP A 265 34.20 -8.26 -9.73
C TRP A 265 33.92 -8.27 -8.21
N PRO A 266 34.88 -8.57 -7.30
CA PRO A 266 34.62 -8.54 -5.86
C PRO A 266 34.33 -7.13 -5.32
N ILE A 267 34.70 -6.09 -6.07
CA ILE A 267 34.40 -4.69 -5.74
C ILE A 267 33.09 -4.27 -6.41
N ALA A 268 32.91 -4.61 -7.69
CA ALA A 268 31.73 -4.23 -8.45
C ALA A 268 30.46 -4.91 -7.95
N ALA A 269 30.50 -6.20 -7.58
CA ALA A 269 29.32 -6.96 -7.19
C ALA A 269 28.64 -6.41 -5.92
N PRO A 270 29.35 -6.10 -4.81
CA PRO A 270 28.74 -5.46 -3.64
C PRO A 270 28.18 -4.07 -3.96
N PHE A 271 28.89 -3.26 -4.75
CA PHE A 271 28.44 -1.92 -5.12
C PHE A 271 27.14 -1.97 -5.93
N LEU A 272 27.08 -2.77 -6.99
CA LEU A 272 25.88 -2.99 -7.78
C LEU A 272 24.75 -3.62 -6.94
N GLY A 273 25.10 -4.51 -6.01
CA GLY A 273 24.14 -5.12 -5.09
C GLY A 273 23.47 -4.10 -4.17
N LEU A 274 24.26 -3.21 -3.56
CA LEU A 274 23.75 -2.12 -2.71
C LEU A 274 22.87 -1.15 -3.49
N LEU A 275 23.28 -0.74 -4.70
CA LEU A 275 22.45 0.10 -5.57
C LEU A 275 21.13 -0.61 -5.95
N THR A 276 21.18 -1.91 -6.23
CA THR A 276 19.98 -2.69 -6.56
C THR A 276 19.03 -2.75 -5.37
N ILE A 277 19.54 -3.03 -4.17
CA ILE A 277 18.75 -3.01 -2.92
C ILE A 277 18.14 -1.64 -2.70
N PHE A 278 18.90 -0.56 -2.89
CA PHE A 278 18.40 0.80 -2.81
C PHE A 278 17.24 1.04 -3.78
N THR A 279 17.27 0.53 -5.02
CA THR A 279 16.13 0.68 -5.94
C THR A 279 14.84 -0.01 -5.46
N PHE A 280 14.92 -1.04 -4.61
CA PHE A 280 13.72 -1.64 -4.01
C PHE A 280 13.23 -0.78 -2.84
N SER A 281 14.13 -0.44 -1.92
CA SER A 281 13.78 0.31 -0.70
C SER A 281 13.38 1.75 -0.97
N ALA A 282 13.93 2.38 -2.00
CA ALA A 282 13.52 3.70 -2.41
C ALA A 282 12.19 3.70 -3.18
N ALA A 283 11.73 2.56 -3.70
CA ALA A 283 10.47 2.50 -4.47
C ALA A 283 9.24 2.19 -3.62
N GLY A 284 9.41 1.85 -2.33
CA GLY A 284 8.30 1.49 -1.43
C GLY A 284 8.01 2.55 -0.36
N HIS A 285 7.08 2.24 0.55
CA HIS A 285 6.58 3.12 1.63
C HIS A 285 7.65 3.78 2.54
N SER A 286 8.88 3.27 2.52
CA SER A 286 10.02 3.92 3.17
C SER A 286 10.31 5.31 2.60
N SER A 287 9.98 5.58 1.34
CA SER A 287 10.28 6.85 0.68
C SER A 287 9.32 7.99 0.96
N VAL A 288 8.09 7.69 1.37
CA VAL A 288 7.04 8.67 1.67
C VAL A 288 6.96 8.98 3.18
N ALA A 289 7.96 8.52 3.94
CA ALA A 289 8.07 8.81 5.36
C ALA A 289 8.54 10.25 5.62
N GLU A 290 8.10 10.85 6.72
CA GLU A 290 8.61 12.14 7.25
C GLU A 290 10.16 12.16 7.33
N GLN A 291 10.78 10.99 7.53
CA GLN A 291 12.24 10.80 7.52
C GLN A 291 12.66 9.78 6.45
N ALA A 292 12.32 10.05 5.19
CA ALA A 292 12.49 9.11 4.06
C ALA A 292 13.88 8.46 4.01
N ALA A 293 14.96 9.24 4.14
CA ALA A 293 16.33 8.70 4.06
C ALA A 293 16.63 7.65 5.15
N LEU A 294 16.16 7.87 6.39
CA LEU A 294 16.33 6.91 7.48
C LEU A 294 15.57 5.62 7.18
N TRP A 295 14.31 5.72 6.77
CA TRP A 295 13.45 4.56 6.57
C TRP A 295 13.82 3.76 5.31
N ILE A 296 14.30 4.43 4.26
CA ILE A 296 14.94 3.76 3.12
C ILE A 296 16.19 3.00 3.60
N GLY A 297 16.99 3.58 4.49
CA GLY A 297 18.15 2.91 5.07
C GLY A 297 17.77 1.69 5.91
N VAL A 298 16.75 1.79 6.76
CA VAL A 298 16.24 0.69 7.58
C VAL A 298 15.73 -0.47 6.71
N ASP A 299 14.93 -0.17 5.68
CA ASP A 299 14.44 -1.18 4.75
C ASP A 299 15.59 -1.78 3.91
N ALA A 300 16.53 -0.97 3.44
CA ALA A 300 17.68 -1.44 2.68
C ALA A 300 18.55 -2.40 3.50
N VAL A 301 18.76 -2.11 4.78
CA VAL A 301 19.45 -3.03 5.71
C VAL A 301 18.65 -4.32 5.88
N HIS A 302 17.33 -4.23 6.09
CA HIS A 302 16.46 -5.41 6.20
C HIS A 302 16.58 -6.31 4.97
N LEU A 303 16.37 -5.73 3.78
CA LEU A 303 16.39 -6.44 2.50
C LEU A 303 17.78 -6.99 2.18
N ALA A 304 18.86 -6.24 2.45
CA ALA A 304 20.23 -6.70 2.23
C ALA A 304 20.52 -8.01 2.98
N PHE A 305 20.20 -8.07 4.28
CA PHE A 305 20.45 -9.27 5.06
C PHE A 305 19.53 -10.43 4.66
N VAL A 306 18.27 -10.16 4.30
CA VAL A 306 17.35 -11.20 3.77
C VAL A 306 17.90 -11.81 2.47
N VAL A 307 18.32 -10.97 1.52
CA VAL A 307 18.86 -11.38 0.22
C VAL A 307 20.14 -12.20 0.38
N LEU A 308 21.09 -11.73 1.22
CA LEU A 308 22.33 -12.44 1.48
C LEU A 308 22.08 -13.78 2.18
N TRP A 309 21.16 -13.82 3.15
CA TRP A 309 20.84 -15.02 3.91
C TRP A 309 20.14 -16.06 3.03
N LEU A 310 19.04 -15.69 2.38
CA LEU A 310 18.24 -16.60 1.55
C LEU A 310 19.00 -17.08 0.32
N GLY A 311 19.68 -16.18 -0.39
CA GLY A 311 20.45 -16.55 -1.58
C GLY A 311 21.56 -17.55 -1.28
N SER A 312 22.27 -17.35 -0.17
CA SER A 312 23.29 -18.31 0.30
C SER A 312 22.67 -19.65 0.68
N LEU A 313 21.51 -19.67 1.36
CA LEU A 313 20.80 -20.92 1.67
C LEU A 313 20.39 -21.68 0.41
N VAL A 314 19.90 -20.99 -0.62
CA VAL A 314 19.55 -21.62 -1.91
C VAL A 314 20.79 -22.21 -2.58
N MET A 315 21.91 -21.49 -2.58
CA MET A 315 23.18 -22.02 -3.10
C MET A 315 23.62 -23.27 -2.34
N LEU A 316 23.52 -23.28 -1.01
CA LEU A 316 23.85 -24.43 -0.19
C LEU A 316 22.90 -25.62 -0.44
N ALA A 317 21.60 -25.35 -0.56
CA ALA A 317 20.57 -26.37 -0.77
C ALA A 317 20.72 -27.06 -2.14
N VAL A 318 20.97 -26.29 -3.21
CA VAL A 318 21.10 -26.80 -4.58
C VAL A 318 22.51 -27.29 -4.88
N GLY A 319 23.54 -26.60 -4.37
CA GLY A 319 24.95 -26.99 -4.52
C GLY A 319 25.30 -28.33 -3.86
N GLY A 320 24.55 -28.72 -2.84
CA GLY A 320 24.50 -30.08 -2.30
C GLY A 320 25.86 -30.65 -1.89
N GLY A 321 26.07 -31.96 -2.14
CA GLY A 321 27.26 -32.71 -1.71
C GLY A 321 28.53 -32.44 -2.51
N ALA A 322 28.43 -31.71 -3.63
CA ALA A 322 29.58 -31.25 -4.40
C ALA A 322 30.38 -30.21 -3.61
N TRP A 323 29.68 -29.39 -2.81
CA TRP A 323 30.31 -28.36 -2.00
C TRP A 323 30.88 -28.94 -0.70
N THR A 324 30.24 -29.95 -0.10
CA THR A 324 30.66 -30.54 1.20
C THR A 324 31.99 -31.29 1.20
N ARG A 325 32.61 -31.55 0.04
CA ARG A 325 33.86 -32.31 -0.09
C ARG A 325 35.12 -31.45 -0.10
N ASP A 326 34.97 -30.13 -0.17
CA ASP A 326 36.06 -29.17 -0.30
C ASP A 326 36.33 -28.47 1.05
N THR A 327 37.59 -28.34 1.47
CA THR A 327 37.97 -27.61 2.68
C THR A 327 37.68 -26.11 2.56
N GLN A 328 37.68 -25.56 1.34
CA GLN A 328 37.30 -24.17 1.08
C GLN A 328 35.81 -23.92 1.34
N PHE A 329 34.95 -24.93 1.16
CA PHE A 329 33.52 -24.85 1.49
C PHE A 329 33.26 -24.68 2.98
N ALA A 330 34.05 -25.34 3.84
CA ALA A 330 33.94 -25.15 5.28
C ALA A 330 34.26 -23.68 5.69
N GLY A 331 35.17 -23.02 4.96
CA GLY A 331 35.43 -21.59 5.09
C GLY A 331 34.22 -20.73 4.71
N ALA A 332 33.61 -21.03 3.55
CA ALA A 332 32.42 -20.33 3.06
C ALA A 332 31.22 -20.46 4.02
N VAL A 333 30.98 -21.67 4.54
CA VAL A 333 29.91 -21.94 5.53
C VAL A 333 30.16 -21.19 6.85
N LYS A 334 31.42 -21.10 7.30
CA LYS A 334 31.77 -20.27 8.47
C LYS A 334 31.52 -18.79 8.20
N GLY A 335 31.88 -18.28 7.02
CA GLY A 335 31.60 -16.91 6.59
C GLY A 335 30.10 -16.60 6.57
N PHE A 336 29.32 -17.46 5.92
CA PHE A 336 27.86 -17.40 5.92
C PHE A 336 27.28 -17.44 7.34
N SER A 337 27.76 -18.35 8.21
CA SER A 337 27.29 -18.45 9.59
C SER A 337 27.58 -17.19 10.42
N ARG A 338 28.69 -16.49 10.17
CA ARG A 338 29.00 -15.20 10.81
C ARG A 338 28.01 -14.12 10.38
N VAL A 339 27.76 -14.00 9.07
CA VAL A 339 26.78 -13.04 8.53
C VAL A 339 25.38 -13.36 9.03
N ALA A 340 24.96 -14.63 9.07
CA ALA A 340 23.67 -15.02 9.61
C ALA A 340 23.52 -14.70 11.11
N THR A 341 24.61 -14.78 11.90
CA THR A 341 24.56 -14.50 13.34
C THR A 341 24.32 -13.02 13.64
N ILE A 342 24.82 -12.11 12.80
CA ILE A 342 24.59 -10.66 12.91
C ILE A 342 23.30 -10.27 12.17
N GLY A 343 23.08 -10.86 11.00
CA GLY A 343 21.98 -10.54 10.11
C GLY A 343 20.61 -10.89 10.66
N ILE A 344 20.45 -12.04 11.33
CA ILE A 344 19.14 -12.43 11.90
C ILE A 344 18.64 -11.40 12.92
N PRO A 345 19.42 -10.99 13.96
CA PRO A 345 19.02 -9.90 14.86
C PRO A 345 18.69 -8.59 14.13
N LEU A 346 19.46 -8.22 13.10
CA LEU A 346 19.20 -7.00 12.33
C LEU A 346 17.92 -7.09 11.50
N ILE A 347 17.64 -8.22 10.86
CA ILE A 347 16.38 -8.48 10.14
C ILE A 347 15.20 -8.34 11.12
N ILE A 348 15.30 -8.93 12.31
CA ILE A 348 14.24 -8.85 13.33
C ILE A 348 14.05 -7.40 13.79
N ALA A 349 15.13 -6.70 14.15
CA ALA A 349 15.07 -5.33 14.66
C ALA A 349 14.53 -4.34 13.61
N THR A 350 15.01 -4.43 12.37
CA THR A 350 14.54 -3.59 11.26
C THR A 350 13.11 -3.95 10.85
N GLY A 351 12.72 -5.23 10.86
CA GLY A 351 11.34 -5.65 10.60
C GLY A 351 10.36 -5.16 11.67
N PHE A 352 10.79 -5.15 12.94
CA PHE A 352 10.02 -4.57 14.04
C PHE A 352 9.88 -3.06 13.88
N ALA A 353 10.99 -2.35 13.64
CA ALA A 353 10.96 -0.91 13.45
C ALA A 353 10.01 -0.50 12.31
N GLN A 354 10.04 -1.23 11.19
CA GLN A 354 9.13 -0.99 10.07
C GLN A 354 7.66 -1.27 10.43
N THR A 355 7.38 -2.38 11.12
CA THR A 355 6.01 -2.72 11.55
C THR A 355 5.47 -1.72 12.57
N TRP A 356 6.31 -1.33 13.53
CA TRP A 356 5.99 -0.37 14.58
C TRP A 356 5.61 0.99 13.99
N ARG A 357 6.38 1.47 13.01
CA ARG A 357 6.11 2.73 12.31
C ARG A 357 4.72 2.73 11.68
N LEU A 358 4.27 1.60 11.14
CA LEU A 358 2.97 1.50 10.49
C LEU A 358 1.79 1.61 11.47
N GLY A 359 2.02 1.72 12.78
CA GLY A 359 0.98 2.02 13.77
C GLY A 359 -0.09 0.93 13.86
N ALA A 360 0.25 -0.33 13.55
CA ALA A 360 -0.71 -1.42 13.51
C ALA A 360 -1.31 -1.67 14.89
N SER A 361 -2.61 -1.45 15.05
CA SER A 361 -3.37 -1.88 16.21
C SER A 361 -3.58 -3.40 16.20
N LEU A 362 -4.04 -3.97 17.32
CA LEU A 362 -4.37 -5.40 17.38
C LEU A 362 -5.42 -5.79 16.34
N SER A 363 -6.45 -4.95 16.14
CA SER A 363 -7.48 -5.16 15.12
C SER A 363 -6.91 -5.05 13.70
N THR A 364 -5.98 -4.11 13.45
CA THR A 364 -5.29 -4.04 12.16
C THR A 364 -4.55 -5.34 11.84
N LEU A 365 -3.96 -5.99 12.85
CA LEU A 365 -3.24 -7.26 12.65
C LEU A 365 -4.17 -8.46 12.40
N THR A 366 -5.36 -8.51 13.00
CA THR A 366 -6.27 -9.66 12.90
C THR A 366 -7.27 -9.53 11.74
N ASP A 367 -7.77 -8.32 11.52
CA ASP A 367 -8.95 -8.10 10.69
C ASP A 367 -8.56 -7.86 9.23
N THR A 368 -7.36 -7.32 9.00
CA THR A 368 -6.85 -7.02 7.65
C THR A 368 -6.10 -8.20 7.04
N THR A 369 -6.14 -8.30 5.70
CA THR A 369 -5.34 -9.28 4.96
C THR A 369 -3.84 -9.00 5.13
N TRP A 370 -3.44 -7.72 5.17
CA TRP A 370 -2.07 -7.31 5.45
C TRP A 370 -1.58 -7.84 6.81
N GLY A 371 -2.37 -7.65 7.86
CA GLY A 371 -2.06 -8.12 9.22
C GLY A 371 -1.91 -9.64 9.29
N ARG A 372 -2.83 -10.39 8.68
CA ARG A 372 -2.76 -11.86 8.59
C ARG A 372 -1.52 -12.35 7.84
N LEU A 373 -1.16 -11.70 6.73
CA LEU A 373 0.07 -12.03 5.98
C LEU A 373 1.33 -11.75 6.80
N LEU A 374 1.36 -10.63 7.54
CA LEU A 374 2.46 -10.29 8.43
C LEU A 374 2.60 -11.32 9.56
N LEU A 375 1.50 -11.70 10.22
CA LEU A 375 1.50 -12.73 11.26
C LEU A 375 2.01 -14.08 10.73
N ALA A 376 1.54 -14.49 9.54
CA ALA A 376 2.04 -15.70 8.88
C ALA A 376 3.54 -15.61 8.58
N LYS A 377 4.01 -14.47 8.07
CA LYS A 377 5.43 -14.21 7.78
C LYS A 377 6.28 -14.31 9.05
N VAL A 378 5.84 -13.70 10.14
CA VAL A 378 6.51 -13.75 11.45
C VAL A 378 6.53 -15.17 12.01
N ALA A 379 5.41 -15.90 11.95
CA ALA A 379 5.32 -17.28 12.42
C ALA A 379 6.31 -18.21 11.68
N ILE A 380 6.38 -18.11 10.35
CA ILE A 380 7.32 -18.91 9.55
C ILE A 380 8.77 -18.46 9.84
N ALA A 381 9.03 -17.16 10.00
CA ALA A 381 10.37 -16.68 10.33
C ALA A 381 10.84 -17.20 11.71
N VAL A 382 9.96 -17.23 12.72
CA VAL A 382 10.25 -17.84 14.02
C VAL A 382 10.54 -19.33 13.86
N LEU A 383 9.74 -20.06 13.08
CA LEU A 383 9.99 -21.48 12.76
C LEU A 383 11.36 -21.68 12.08
N MET A 384 11.75 -20.80 11.17
CA MET A 384 13.07 -20.87 10.52
C MET A 384 14.21 -20.67 11.53
N VAL A 385 14.08 -19.71 12.44
CA VAL A 385 15.11 -19.45 13.46
C VAL A 385 15.21 -20.62 14.44
N THR A 386 14.09 -21.25 14.81
CA THR A 386 14.09 -22.43 15.69
C THR A 386 14.68 -23.65 14.99
N ILE A 387 14.34 -23.91 13.72
CA ILE A 387 14.98 -24.95 12.90
C ILE A 387 16.48 -24.69 12.77
N GLY A 388 16.89 -23.45 12.51
CA GLY A 388 18.30 -23.05 12.41
C GLY A 388 19.09 -23.20 13.72
N ALA A 389 18.43 -22.95 14.86
CA ALA A 389 19.03 -23.19 16.17
C ALA A 389 19.15 -24.70 16.47
N ALA A 390 18.10 -25.46 16.18
CA ALA A 390 18.08 -26.91 16.34
C ALA A 390 19.09 -27.61 15.41
N SER A 391 19.23 -27.15 14.16
CA SER A 391 20.19 -27.67 13.19
C SER A 391 21.64 -27.47 13.64
N ARG A 392 21.96 -26.30 14.24
CA ARG A 392 23.26 -26.04 14.88
C ARG A 392 23.53 -26.91 16.10
N TRP A 393 22.50 -27.28 16.85
CA TRP A 393 22.64 -28.19 17.99
C TRP A 393 22.81 -29.64 17.52
N LEU A 394 22.00 -30.10 16.56
CA LEU A 394 22.04 -31.46 15.97
C LEU A 394 23.32 -31.72 15.15
N LEU A 395 23.96 -30.67 14.61
CA LEU A 395 25.27 -30.73 13.95
C LEU A 395 26.38 -31.34 14.83
N SER A 396 26.17 -31.44 16.14
CA SER A 396 27.09 -32.13 17.06
C SER A 396 26.83 -33.64 17.24
N HIS A 397 25.73 -34.18 16.69
CA HIS A 397 25.28 -35.56 16.93
C HIS A 397 24.89 -36.36 15.66
N GLU A 398 24.56 -35.72 14.53
CA GLU A 398 24.13 -36.42 13.30
C GLU A 398 25.05 -36.20 12.07
N GLY A 399 24.98 -37.13 11.10
CA GLY A 399 25.80 -37.12 9.89
C GLY A 399 25.37 -36.12 8.79
N PRO A 400 26.21 -35.91 7.75
CA PRO A 400 26.07 -34.83 6.75
C PRO A 400 24.77 -34.87 5.90
N GLY A 401 24.08 -36.01 5.82
CA GLY A 401 22.81 -36.15 5.10
C GLY A 401 21.61 -35.50 5.80
N ALA A 402 21.65 -35.36 7.14
CA ALA A 402 20.64 -34.63 7.90
C ALA A 402 20.77 -33.11 7.66
N LEU A 403 22.00 -32.61 7.57
CA LEU A 403 22.30 -31.21 7.31
C LEU A 403 21.71 -30.71 5.98
N ARG A 404 21.83 -31.48 4.89
CA ARG A 404 21.28 -31.10 3.59
C ARG A 404 19.75 -30.95 3.61
N ARG A 405 19.06 -31.86 4.30
CA ARG A 405 17.59 -31.83 4.43
C ARG A 405 17.14 -30.61 5.24
N LEU A 406 17.86 -30.27 6.30
CA LEU A 406 17.58 -29.08 7.12
C LEU A 406 17.81 -27.79 6.34
N VAL A 407 18.94 -27.65 5.64
CA VAL A 407 19.22 -26.48 4.78
C VAL A 407 18.19 -26.32 3.67
N PHE A 408 17.77 -27.42 3.04
CA PHE A 408 16.70 -27.38 2.05
C PHE A 408 15.37 -26.91 2.65
N THR A 409 15.02 -27.42 3.84
CA THR A 409 13.81 -27.02 4.56
C THR A 409 13.85 -25.53 4.93
N GLU A 410 14.98 -25.05 5.45
CA GLU A 410 15.20 -23.62 5.74
C GLU A 410 15.07 -22.77 4.48
N ALA A 411 15.64 -23.20 3.35
CA ALA A 411 15.51 -22.49 2.08
C ALA A 411 14.05 -22.41 1.60
N VAL A 412 13.28 -23.51 1.70
CA VAL A 412 11.86 -23.53 1.34
C VAL A 412 11.04 -22.59 2.22
N CYS A 413 11.25 -22.62 3.54
CA CYS A 413 10.59 -21.67 4.44
C CYS A 413 10.97 -20.22 4.13
N GLY A 414 12.24 -19.96 3.81
CA GLY A 414 12.69 -18.62 3.43
C GLY A 414 12.07 -18.11 2.12
N ILE A 415 11.89 -19.00 1.14
CA ILE A 415 11.16 -18.70 -0.10
C ILE A 415 9.68 -18.40 0.21
N ALA A 416 9.06 -19.15 1.12
CA ALA A 416 7.68 -18.89 1.54
C ALA A 416 7.54 -17.52 2.26
N VAL A 417 8.45 -17.18 3.17
CA VAL A 417 8.52 -15.87 3.83
C VAL A 417 8.66 -14.75 2.80
N LEU A 418 9.48 -14.95 1.75
CA LEU A 418 9.66 -13.99 0.68
C LEU A 418 8.39 -13.83 -0.18
N GLY A 419 7.68 -14.93 -0.46
CA GLY A 419 6.39 -14.92 -1.14
C GLY A 419 5.32 -14.15 -0.35
N LEU A 420 5.23 -14.39 0.96
CA LEU A 420 4.34 -13.62 1.84
C LEU A 420 4.74 -12.14 1.88
N ALA A 421 6.04 -11.83 1.92
CA ALA A 421 6.52 -10.45 1.86
C ALA A 421 6.17 -9.76 0.54
N ALA A 422 6.32 -10.44 -0.60
CA ALA A 422 5.93 -9.91 -1.90
C ALA A 422 4.43 -9.60 -2.00
N GLY A 423 3.59 -10.46 -1.40
CA GLY A 423 2.15 -10.21 -1.25
C GLY A 423 1.86 -9.04 -0.30
N LEU A 424 2.51 -9.00 0.86
CA LEU A 424 2.33 -7.95 1.87
C LEU A 424 2.55 -6.55 1.29
N VAL A 425 3.58 -6.38 0.47
CA VAL A 425 3.93 -5.11 -0.19
C VAL A 425 2.88 -4.67 -1.22
N THR A 426 1.94 -5.52 -1.61
CA THR A 426 0.81 -5.15 -2.51
C THR A 426 -0.47 -4.80 -1.76
N GLN A 427 -0.49 -4.97 -0.43
CA GLN A 427 -1.69 -4.81 0.37
C GLN A 427 -1.59 -3.54 1.23
N PRO A 428 -2.68 -2.77 1.36
CA PRO A 428 -2.70 -1.66 2.28
C PRO A 428 -2.67 -2.16 3.74
N PRO A 429 -1.81 -1.58 4.61
CA PRO A 429 -1.74 -1.97 6.01
C PRO A 429 -2.96 -1.51 6.80
N THR A 430 -3.75 -0.58 6.26
CA THR A 430 -5.05 -0.19 6.79
C THR A 430 -6.13 -0.46 5.75
N VAL A 431 -7.32 -0.80 6.22
CA VAL A 431 -8.51 -0.61 5.40
C VAL A 431 -8.72 0.90 5.38
N ALA A 432 -8.46 1.59 4.27
CA ALA A 432 -9.08 2.89 4.05
C ALA A 432 -10.58 2.64 4.26
N PRO A 433 -11.21 3.19 5.31
CA PRO A 433 -12.63 2.97 5.48
C PRO A 433 -13.23 3.50 4.18
N ALA A 434 -13.89 2.61 3.42
CA ALA A 434 -14.81 3.06 2.41
C ALA A 434 -15.67 4.09 3.13
N ALA A 435 -15.60 5.36 2.72
CA ALA A 435 -16.42 6.40 3.31
C ALA A 435 -17.84 5.91 3.14
N LYS A 436 -18.41 5.35 4.21
CA LYS A 436 -19.78 4.87 4.18
C LYS A 436 -20.56 6.13 4.45
N VAL A 437 -20.63 6.96 3.41
CA VAL A 437 -21.33 8.24 3.46
C VAL A 437 -22.74 7.89 3.89
N PHE A 438 -23.08 8.23 5.12
CA PHE A 438 -24.44 8.11 5.59
C PHE A 438 -25.24 9.11 4.76
N THR A 439 -26.27 8.63 4.08
CA THR A 439 -27.21 9.49 3.35
C THR A 439 -28.62 9.18 3.81
N ALA A 440 -29.42 10.21 4.03
CA ALA A 440 -30.84 10.07 4.33
C ALA A 440 -31.63 11.20 3.68
N SER A 441 -32.82 10.86 3.16
CA SER A 441 -33.81 11.82 2.71
C SER A 441 -34.95 11.79 3.72
N LEU A 442 -35.13 12.87 4.46
CA LEU A 442 -36.10 13.00 5.54
C LEU A 442 -37.24 13.89 5.06
N THR A 443 -38.49 13.54 5.36
CA THR A 443 -39.66 14.29 4.90
C THR A 443 -40.66 14.48 6.03
N GLU A 444 -40.97 15.73 6.36
CA GLU A 444 -41.92 16.10 7.42
C GLU A 444 -42.44 17.51 7.12
N GLY A 445 -43.71 17.80 7.43
CA GLY A 445 -44.25 19.17 7.30
C GLY A 445 -44.19 19.76 5.88
N GLY A 446 -44.11 18.92 4.84
CA GLY A 446 -43.95 19.37 3.44
C GLY A 446 -42.54 19.87 3.09
N LEU A 447 -41.54 19.60 3.94
CA LEU A 447 -40.12 19.82 3.64
C LEU A 447 -39.45 18.47 3.37
N ILE A 448 -38.52 18.46 2.42
CA ILE A 448 -37.59 17.35 2.19
C ILE A 448 -36.20 17.83 2.61
N ALA A 449 -35.55 17.13 3.54
CA ALA A 449 -34.17 17.39 3.90
C ALA A 449 -33.30 16.20 3.47
N GLU A 450 -32.39 16.43 2.52
CA GLU A 450 -31.34 15.49 2.18
C GLU A 450 -30.13 15.77 3.04
N VAL A 451 -29.72 14.77 3.81
CA VAL A 451 -28.51 14.85 4.64
C VAL A 451 -27.49 13.83 4.17
N SER A 452 -26.23 14.25 4.15
CA SER A 452 -25.10 13.34 4.06
C SER A 452 -24.11 13.59 5.19
N LEU A 453 -23.50 12.52 5.71
CA LEU A 453 -22.47 12.56 6.73
C LEU A 453 -21.31 11.67 6.30
N ALA A 454 -20.13 12.26 6.13
CA ALA A 454 -18.93 11.58 5.66
C ALA A 454 -17.75 11.88 6.61
N PRO A 455 -16.87 10.91 6.90
CA PRO A 455 -16.84 9.55 6.36
C PRO A 455 -17.75 8.54 7.11
N GLY A 456 -18.55 8.99 8.08
CA GLY A 456 -19.46 8.13 8.84
C GLY A 456 -18.76 7.28 9.88
N ARG A 457 -17.78 7.85 10.60
CA ARG A 457 -16.95 7.13 11.58
C ARG A 457 -16.65 7.96 12.83
N VAL A 458 -16.09 7.34 13.87
CA VAL A 458 -15.56 8.05 15.04
C VAL A 458 -14.51 9.09 14.63
N GLY A 459 -14.67 10.33 15.09
CA GLY A 459 -13.83 11.47 14.75
C GLY A 459 -14.61 12.58 14.05
N VAL A 460 -13.89 13.43 13.31
CA VAL A 460 -14.49 14.53 12.54
C VAL A 460 -15.25 13.97 11.36
N ASN A 461 -16.50 14.40 11.20
CA ASN A 461 -17.36 14.13 10.05
C ASN A 461 -17.84 15.45 9.46
N ASP A 462 -17.80 15.55 8.14
CA ASP A 462 -18.44 16.61 7.39
C ASP A 462 -19.92 16.24 7.20
N VAL A 463 -20.80 17.23 7.38
CA VAL A 463 -22.25 17.11 7.27
C VAL A 463 -22.72 18.07 6.18
N HIS A 464 -23.44 17.56 5.19
CA HIS A 464 -24.12 18.38 4.18
C HIS A 464 -25.63 18.21 4.32
N LEU A 465 -26.34 19.33 4.17
CA LEU A 465 -27.77 19.41 4.39
C LEU A 465 -28.41 20.28 3.33
N VAL A 466 -29.31 19.70 2.54
CA VAL A 466 -30.06 20.40 1.50
C VAL A 466 -31.54 20.31 1.83
N VAL A 467 -32.20 21.46 1.93
CA VAL A 467 -33.62 21.54 2.28
C VAL A 467 -34.43 21.99 1.06
N THR A 468 -35.45 21.20 0.71
CA THR A 468 -36.35 21.49 -0.39
C THR A 468 -37.80 21.63 0.13
N PRO A 469 -38.35 22.86 0.13
CA PRO A 469 -39.79 23.08 0.31
C PRO A 469 -40.66 22.34 -0.71
N SER A 470 -41.87 21.97 -0.29
CA SER A 470 -42.88 21.33 -1.14
C SER A 470 -43.08 22.02 -2.48
N GLY A 471 -43.18 21.22 -3.55
CA GLY A 471 -43.30 21.71 -4.92
C GLY A 471 -41.97 22.11 -5.60
N GLY A 472 -40.82 21.89 -4.95
CA GLY A 472 -39.49 22.20 -5.52
C GLY A 472 -39.14 23.69 -5.50
N SER A 473 -39.78 24.45 -4.62
CA SER A 473 -39.58 25.89 -4.48
C SER A 473 -38.24 26.23 -3.80
N LEU A 474 -37.54 27.26 -4.27
CA LEU A 474 -36.30 27.77 -3.66
C LEU A 474 -36.56 28.86 -2.61
N VAL A 475 -37.74 28.91 -2.00
CA VAL A 475 -38.01 29.86 -0.92
C VAL A 475 -37.02 29.58 0.22
N PRO A 476 -36.18 30.57 0.62
CA PRO A 476 -35.20 30.36 1.67
C PRO A 476 -35.89 30.07 3.00
N VAL A 477 -35.42 29.06 3.72
CA VAL A 477 -35.80 28.84 5.11
C VAL A 477 -35.18 29.93 6.00
N VAL A 478 -35.85 30.28 7.10
CA VAL A 478 -35.43 31.34 8.02
C VAL A 478 -34.19 30.92 8.81
N SER A 479 -34.19 29.69 9.32
CA SER A 479 -33.06 29.15 10.08
C SER A 479 -33.02 27.62 10.02
N ILE A 480 -31.84 27.06 10.26
CA ILE A 480 -31.63 25.62 10.39
C ILE A 480 -30.66 25.34 11.54
N LYS A 481 -30.91 24.26 12.26
CA LYS A 481 -30.00 23.72 13.27
C LYS A 481 -29.95 22.21 13.13
N ALA A 482 -28.76 21.63 13.30
CA ALA A 482 -28.60 20.19 13.37
C ALA A 482 -27.83 19.81 14.65
N THR A 483 -28.28 18.74 15.30
CA THR A 483 -27.63 18.18 16.48
C THR A 483 -27.48 16.67 16.36
N MET A 484 -26.45 16.15 17.01
CA MET A 484 -26.14 14.73 17.11
C MET A 484 -26.21 14.30 18.58
N SER A 485 -26.96 13.23 18.86
CA SER A 485 -27.08 12.66 20.21
C SER A 485 -26.71 11.18 20.21
N LEU A 486 -26.05 10.71 21.27
CA LEU A 486 -25.78 9.30 21.53
C LEU A 486 -26.42 8.90 22.87
N PRO A 487 -27.72 8.50 22.86
CA PRO A 487 -28.46 8.20 24.09
C PRO A 487 -27.80 7.12 24.96
N ALA A 488 -27.17 6.12 24.33
CA ALA A 488 -26.49 5.03 25.02
C ALA A 488 -25.33 5.50 25.91
N GLN A 489 -24.71 6.64 25.59
CA GLN A 489 -23.60 7.25 26.35
C GLN A 489 -24.03 8.53 27.08
N GLN A 490 -25.33 8.84 27.13
CA GLN A 490 -25.87 10.07 27.72
C GLN A 490 -25.28 11.35 27.12
N ILE A 491 -24.90 11.32 25.84
CA ILE A 491 -24.46 12.50 25.09
C ILE A 491 -25.66 13.01 24.32
N PHE A 492 -26.03 14.28 24.53
CA PHE A 492 -27.19 14.89 23.90
C PHE A 492 -26.78 16.21 23.25
N ASP A 493 -27.46 16.54 22.15
CA ASP A 493 -27.41 17.85 21.50
C ASP A 493 -26.00 18.35 21.16
N THR A 494 -25.13 17.45 20.66
CA THR A 494 -23.85 17.85 20.08
C THR A 494 -24.12 18.67 18.83
N GLU A 495 -23.84 19.96 18.88
CA GLU A 495 -24.13 20.89 17.77
C GLU A 495 -23.30 20.53 16.53
N VAL A 496 -23.97 20.52 15.38
CA VAL A 496 -23.31 20.50 14.07
C VAL A 496 -23.13 21.95 13.63
N THR A 497 -21.89 22.40 13.52
CA THR A 497 -21.59 23.78 13.11
C THR A 497 -21.86 23.96 11.62
N LEU A 498 -23.07 24.39 11.28
CA LEU A 498 -23.52 24.60 9.90
C LEU A 498 -23.21 26.03 9.43
N ALA A 499 -22.67 26.13 8.22
CA ALA A 499 -22.53 27.35 7.43
C ALA A 499 -23.43 27.25 6.18
N ALA A 500 -24.02 28.37 5.77
CA ALA A 500 -24.80 28.43 4.54
C ALA A 500 -23.86 28.48 3.33
N GLU A 501 -24.01 27.53 2.42
CA GLU A 501 -23.25 27.44 1.16
C GLU A 501 -24.03 27.99 -0.04
N GLY A 502 -25.36 28.03 0.07
CA GLY A 502 -26.27 28.52 -0.96
C GLY A 502 -27.71 28.54 -0.47
N THR A 503 -28.65 28.78 -1.37
CA THR A 503 -30.08 28.81 -1.00
C THR A 503 -30.52 27.44 -0.48
N ASN A 504 -30.92 27.37 0.79
CA ASN A 504 -31.32 26.14 1.49
C ASN A 504 -30.25 25.01 1.51
N HIS A 505 -28.99 25.33 1.26
CA HIS A 505 -27.88 24.39 1.32
C HIS A 505 -26.90 24.81 2.42
N TYR A 506 -26.59 23.88 3.30
CA TYR A 506 -25.73 24.08 4.46
C TYR A 506 -24.68 22.99 4.52
N SER A 507 -23.45 23.36 4.88
CA SER A 507 -22.37 22.42 5.14
C SER A 507 -21.78 22.68 6.52
N GLY A 508 -21.21 21.66 7.15
CA GLY A 508 -20.68 21.82 8.50
C GLY A 508 -19.84 20.64 8.94
N LYS A 509 -19.29 20.74 10.15
CA LYS A 509 -18.51 19.66 10.76
C LYS A 509 -19.07 19.29 12.12
N VAL A 510 -18.97 18.01 12.45
CA VAL A 510 -19.25 17.47 13.78
C VAL A 510 -18.17 16.48 14.17
N THR A 511 -17.75 16.50 15.44
CA THR A 511 -16.80 15.51 15.97
C THR A 511 -17.57 14.50 16.80
N LEU A 512 -17.54 13.24 16.39
CA LEU A 512 -18.23 12.13 17.05
C LEU A 512 -17.21 11.28 17.83
N PRO A 513 -17.12 11.41 19.15
CA PRO A 513 -16.04 10.79 19.93
C PRO A 513 -16.18 9.27 20.14
N PHE A 514 -17.36 8.70 19.86
CA PHE A 514 -17.66 7.29 20.14
C PHE A 514 -18.45 6.64 19.00
N ALA A 515 -18.23 5.33 18.83
CA ALA A 515 -19.05 4.48 18.00
C ALA A 515 -20.41 4.23 18.67
N GLY A 516 -21.44 3.95 17.87
CA GLY A 516 -22.79 3.63 18.34
C GLY A 516 -23.90 4.19 17.45
N ASP A 517 -25.13 4.01 17.92
CA ASP A 517 -26.34 4.47 17.23
C ASP A 517 -26.61 5.93 17.62
N TRP A 518 -26.08 6.85 16.81
CA TRP A 518 -26.34 8.27 16.96
C TRP A 518 -27.71 8.64 16.40
N VAL A 519 -28.31 9.68 16.95
CA VAL A 519 -29.54 10.30 16.44
C VAL A 519 -29.18 11.68 15.93
N LEU A 520 -29.35 11.87 14.62
CA LEU A 520 -29.31 13.18 13.99
C LEU A 520 -30.69 13.82 14.13
N THR A 521 -30.74 15.04 14.65
CA THR A 521 -31.95 15.86 14.73
C THR A 521 -31.74 17.16 13.97
N ILE A 522 -32.64 17.49 13.06
CA ILE A 522 -32.59 18.68 12.22
C ILE A 522 -33.84 19.49 12.52
N THR A 523 -33.65 20.72 13.00
CA THR A 523 -34.73 21.67 13.24
C THR A 523 -34.67 22.76 12.19
N ILE A 524 -35.73 22.87 11.40
CA ILE A 524 -35.84 23.80 10.28
C ILE A 524 -36.95 24.80 10.62
N GLU A 525 -36.68 26.09 10.43
CA GLU A 525 -37.69 27.15 10.53
C GLU A 525 -38.04 27.62 9.11
N PRO A 526 -39.04 27.01 8.43
CA PRO A 526 -39.39 27.41 7.05
C PRO A 526 -40.00 28.81 6.95
N SER A 527 -40.69 29.28 8.00
CA SER A 527 -41.23 30.63 8.09
C SER A 527 -41.21 31.08 9.55
N ALA A 528 -41.18 32.40 9.78
CA ALA A 528 -41.01 32.96 11.12
C ALA A 528 -42.06 32.42 12.10
N GLY A 529 -41.60 31.75 13.16
CA GLY A 529 -42.46 31.17 14.20
C GLY A 529 -43.05 29.80 13.87
N GLN A 530 -42.64 29.15 12.78
CA GLN A 530 -42.97 27.74 12.48
C GLN A 530 -41.70 26.89 12.47
N SER A 531 -41.65 25.84 13.26
CA SER A 531 -40.54 24.88 13.27
C SER A 531 -40.98 23.48 12.86
N VAL A 532 -40.16 22.84 12.04
CA VAL A 532 -40.30 21.43 11.65
C VAL A 532 -39.05 20.69 12.14
N VAL A 533 -39.25 19.54 12.79
CA VAL A 533 -38.17 18.71 13.31
C VAL A 533 -38.15 17.40 12.53
N LEU A 534 -36.98 17.06 12.01
CA LEU A 534 -36.70 15.80 11.30
C LEU A 534 -35.63 15.05 12.08
N SER A 535 -35.71 13.73 12.12
CA SER A 535 -34.68 12.92 12.78
C SER A 535 -34.37 11.63 12.04
N SER A 536 -33.13 11.16 12.20
CA SER A 536 -32.68 9.89 11.63
C SER A 536 -31.68 9.21 12.55
N ALA A 537 -31.71 7.88 12.58
CA ALA A 537 -30.65 7.08 13.17
C ALA A 537 -29.42 7.07 12.23
N VAL A 538 -28.24 7.25 12.81
CA VAL A 538 -26.93 7.24 12.14
C VAL A 538 -26.04 6.25 12.89
N VAL A 539 -25.73 5.11 12.26
CA VAL A 539 -24.85 4.11 12.86
C VAL A 539 -23.40 4.50 12.60
N ILE A 540 -22.65 4.78 13.66
CA ILE A 540 -21.22 5.06 13.60
C ILE A 540 -20.46 3.81 14.06
N PRO A 541 -19.68 3.15 13.19
CA PRO A 541 -18.97 1.91 13.48
C PRO A 541 -17.77 2.11 14.42
#